data_AF-A0AA97JV35-F1
#
_entry.id   AF-A0AA97JV35-F1
#
_cell.length_a   1.000
_cell.length_b   1.000
_cell.length_c   1.000
_cell.angle_alpha   90.00
_cell.angle_beta   90.00
_cell.angle_gamma   90.00
#
_symmetry.space_group_name_H-M   'P 1'
#
loop_
_entity.id
_entity.type
_entity.pdbx_description
1 polymer ?
#
loop_
_entity_poly.entity_id
_entity_poly.type
_entity_poly.pdbx_seq_one_letter_code
_entity_poly.pdbx_strand_id
1 'polypeptide(L)'
;MKIGDNGDPKAFLIEISWPETYPQTAPAISMDAFFNNAISSAIKQTILNKLMEEVEINLGTSMTYTIFEYAKDNRELFMENQPVNTVTVLNNCISAGHPDTAQPSKKKEKKEQLSKTQKRKLADKTDHKGELPRGWNWVDVIKVT
;
A
#
# COMPACT_ATOMS: atom_id res chain seq x y z
N MET A 1 5.54 -8.67 3.60
CA MET A 1 4.24 -8.98 2.96
C MET A 1 3.17 -8.01 3.43
N LYS A 2 2.33 -7.53 2.50
CA LYS A 2 1.20 -6.66 2.82
C LYS A 2 -0.04 -7.48 3.12
N ILE A 3 -0.74 -7.13 4.20
CA ILE A 3 -1.99 -7.73 4.63
C ILE A 3 -3.09 -6.67 4.47
N GLY A 4 -4.11 -6.96 3.68
CA GLY A 4 -5.18 -6.03 3.31
C GLY A 4 -4.96 -5.27 1.98
N ASP A 5 -6.04 -4.66 1.49
CA ASP A 5 -6.09 -3.99 0.18
C ASP A 5 -5.54 -2.56 0.19
N ASN A 6 -5.32 -1.99 -1.00
CA ASN A 6 -4.80 -0.63 -1.11
C ASN A 6 -5.88 0.37 -0.66
N GLY A 7 -5.53 1.23 0.30
CA GLY A 7 -6.45 2.20 0.89
C GLY A 7 -7.33 1.64 2.01
N ASP A 8 -7.19 0.36 2.38
CA ASP A 8 -7.83 -0.20 3.57
C ASP A 8 -7.16 0.38 4.83
N PRO A 9 -7.91 1.06 5.73
CA PRO A 9 -7.37 1.60 6.98
C PRO A 9 -6.87 0.51 7.95
N LYS A 10 -7.26 -0.74 7.73
CA LYS A 10 -6.81 -1.90 8.50
C LYS A 10 -5.69 -2.68 7.80
N ALA A 11 -5.15 -2.16 6.69
CA ALA A 11 -4.00 -2.79 6.07
C ALA A 11 -2.72 -2.55 6.87
N PHE A 12 -1.83 -3.54 6.90
CA PHE A 12 -0.50 -3.43 7.51
C PHE A 12 0.53 -4.25 6.73
N LEU A 13 1.82 -3.98 6.97
CA LEU A 13 2.95 -4.70 6.38
C LEU A 13 3.67 -5.49 7.48
N ILE A 14 4.00 -6.74 7.22
CA ILE A 14 4.90 -7.54 8.07
C ILE A 14 6.17 -7.84 7.30
N GLU A 15 7.31 -7.67 7.93
CA GLU A 15 8.61 -8.10 7.42
C GLU A 15 9.07 -9.31 8.22
N ILE A 16 9.59 -10.33 7.52
CA ILE A 16 10.06 -11.56 8.15
C ILE A 16 11.47 -11.85 7.65
N SER A 17 12.38 -12.10 8.59
CA SER A 17 13.74 -12.57 8.33
C SER A 17 13.91 -13.97 8.89
N TRP A 18 14.35 -14.89 8.04
CA TRP A 18 14.57 -16.30 8.40
C TRP A 18 16.05 -16.49 8.76
N PRO A 19 16.36 -16.96 9.99
CA PRO A 19 17.74 -17.30 10.33
C PRO A 19 18.21 -18.55 9.57
N GLU A 20 19.53 -18.77 9.50
CA GLU A 20 20.10 -19.96 8.87
C GLU A 20 19.63 -21.27 9.52
N THR A 21 19.27 -21.23 10.80
CA THR A 21 18.78 -22.36 11.59
C THR A 21 17.27 -22.57 11.49
N TYR A 22 16.56 -21.82 10.65
CA TYR A 22 15.15 -22.07 10.38
C TYR A 22 14.93 -23.45 9.72
N PRO A 23 13.90 -24.23 10.08
CA PRO A 23 12.79 -23.90 11.00
C PRO A 23 13.03 -24.24 12.47
N GLN A 24 14.24 -24.64 12.87
CA GLN A 24 14.56 -24.95 14.27
C GLN A 24 14.60 -23.70 15.15
N THR A 25 14.91 -22.54 14.57
CA THR A 25 14.86 -21.24 15.24
C THR A 25 13.74 -20.38 14.66
N ALA A 26 13.07 -19.66 15.54
CA ALA A 26 12.00 -18.73 15.20
C ALA A 26 12.49 -17.66 14.20
N PRO A 27 11.69 -17.28 13.19
CA PRO A 27 11.95 -16.10 12.39
C PRO A 27 11.90 -14.82 13.23
N ALA A 28 12.63 -13.81 12.78
CA ALA A 28 12.44 -12.45 13.26
C ALA A 28 11.30 -11.79 12.47
N ILE A 29 10.26 -11.34 13.18
CA ILE A 29 9.09 -10.66 12.59
C ILE A 29 9.12 -9.19 13.04
N SER A 30 8.96 -8.26 12.08
CA SER A 30 8.93 -6.82 12.35
C SER A 30 7.72 -6.14 11.68
N MET A 31 7.28 -5.04 12.29
CA MET A 31 6.25 -4.13 11.81
C MET A 31 6.75 -2.67 11.71
N ASP A 32 8.06 -2.49 11.56
CA ASP A 32 8.72 -1.16 11.60
C ASP A 32 8.72 -0.43 10.25
N ALA A 33 8.25 -1.09 9.19
CA ALA A 33 8.08 -0.48 7.90
C ALA A 33 7.25 0.82 7.99
N PHE A 34 7.66 1.83 7.21
CA PHE A 34 7.01 3.15 7.14
C PHE A 34 5.50 3.07 6.88
N PHE A 35 5.06 2.03 6.14
CA PHE A 35 3.65 1.75 5.88
C PHE A 35 2.81 1.66 7.17
N ASN A 36 3.40 1.18 8.27
CA ASN A 36 2.72 0.97 9.54
C ASN A 36 2.82 2.16 10.51
N ASN A 37 3.28 3.34 10.07
CA ASN A 37 3.49 4.48 10.97
C ASN A 37 2.21 4.99 11.64
N ALA A 38 1.06 4.83 10.99
CA ALA A 38 -0.23 5.18 11.57
C ALA A 38 -0.71 4.18 12.63
N ILE A 39 -0.11 2.98 12.69
CA ILE A 39 -0.50 1.91 13.62
C ILE A 39 0.16 2.17 14.96
N SER A 40 -0.64 2.15 16.03
CA SER A 40 -0.12 2.40 17.37
C SER A 40 0.84 1.30 17.81
N SER A 41 1.87 1.66 18.59
CA SER A 41 2.85 0.69 19.09
C SER A 41 2.19 -0.46 19.85
N ALA A 42 1.17 -0.17 20.66
CA ALA A 42 0.42 -1.18 21.40
C ALA A 42 -0.20 -2.24 20.46
N ILE A 43 -0.82 -1.82 19.36
CA ILE A 43 -1.39 -2.72 18.36
C ILE A 43 -0.31 -3.52 17.64
N LYS A 44 0.81 -2.89 17.26
CA LYS A 44 1.95 -3.60 16.66
C LYS A 44 2.45 -4.71 17.58
N GLN A 45 2.60 -4.43 18.88
CA GLN A 45 3.03 -5.43 19.87
C GLN A 45 2.00 -6.56 20.02
N THR A 46 0.70 -6.25 20.06
CA THR A 46 -0.35 -7.29 20.09
C THR A 46 -0.30 -8.20 18.87
N ILE A 47 -0.10 -7.64 17.67
CA ILE A 47 0.02 -8.41 16.43
C ILE A 47 1.26 -9.31 16.47
N LEU A 48 2.41 -8.75 16.85
CA LEU A 48 3.66 -9.50 16.98
C LEU A 48 3.51 -10.66 17.97
N ASN A 49 2.93 -10.43 19.15
CA ASN A 49 2.73 -11.48 20.15
C ASN A 49 1.89 -12.64 19.60
N LYS A 50 0.76 -12.34 18.94
CA LYS A 50 -0.10 -13.39 18.35
C LYS A 50 0.59 -14.15 17.22
N LEU A 51 1.40 -13.49 16.40
CA LEU A 51 2.18 -14.16 15.37
C LEU A 51 3.28 -15.04 15.97
N MET A 52 3.88 -14.61 17.08
CA MET A 52 4.89 -15.39 17.79
C MET A 52 4.31 -16.64 18.44
N GLU A 53 3.06 -16.60 18.92
CA GLU A 53 2.36 -17.80 19.40
C GLU A 53 2.25 -18.86 18.29
N GLU A 54 1.85 -18.47 17.08
CA GLU A 54 1.82 -19.39 15.93
C GLU A 54 3.21 -19.89 15.53
N VAL A 55 4.24 -19.04 15.63
CA VAL A 55 5.63 -19.44 15.38
C VAL A 55 6.05 -20.55 16.35
N GLU A 56 5.80 -20.37 17.65
CA GLU A 56 6.18 -21.32 18.69
C GLU A 56 5.53 -22.68 18.50
N ILE A 57 4.24 -22.71 18.13
CA ILE A 57 3.48 -23.95 17.88
C ILE A 57 4.07 -24.71 16.68
N ASN A 58 4.59 -24.00 15.68
CA ASN A 58 5.06 -24.61 14.43
C ASN A 58 6.59 -24.78 14.36
N LEU A 59 7.33 -24.48 15.42
CA LEU A 59 8.80 -24.65 15.45
C LEU A 59 9.20 -26.08 15.06
N GLY A 60 10.30 -26.17 14.32
CA GLY A 60 10.78 -27.42 13.73
C GLY A 60 10.07 -27.80 12.42
N THR A 61 9.04 -27.06 11.98
CA THR A 61 8.36 -27.26 10.69
C THR A 61 8.34 -25.99 9.84
N SER A 62 8.16 -26.14 8.52
CA SER A 62 8.02 -25.00 7.62
C SER A 62 6.69 -24.28 7.88
N MET A 63 6.78 -23.04 8.36
CA MET A 63 5.64 -22.22 8.82
C MET A 63 5.40 -20.95 7.98
N THR A 64 6.15 -20.74 6.89
CA THR A 64 6.04 -19.53 6.05
C THR A 64 4.60 -19.27 5.60
N TYR A 65 3.91 -20.31 5.10
CA TYR A 65 2.52 -20.20 4.67
C TYR A 65 1.59 -19.96 5.86
N THR A 66 1.77 -20.71 6.95
CA THR A 66 0.97 -20.61 8.17
C THR A 66 0.96 -19.20 8.74
N ILE A 67 2.13 -18.57 8.87
CA ILE A 67 2.24 -17.20 9.41
C ILE A 67 1.49 -16.20 8.52
N PHE A 68 1.63 -16.32 7.19
CA PHE A 68 0.99 -15.38 6.27
C PHE A 68 -0.52 -15.56 6.20
N GLU A 69 -1.03 -16.78 6.18
CA GLU A 69 -2.48 -17.01 6.21
C GLU A 69 -3.07 -16.57 7.55
N TYR A 70 -2.42 -16.93 8.66
CA TYR A 70 -2.87 -16.49 9.98
C TYR A 70 -2.96 -14.97 10.08
N ALA A 71 -1.97 -14.23 9.55
CA ALA A 71 -2.01 -12.78 9.53
C ALA A 71 -3.17 -12.22 8.69
N LYS A 72 -3.50 -12.86 7.56
CA LYS A 72 -4.64 -12.45 6.71
C LYS A 72 -5.97 -12.72 7.38
N ASP A 73 -6.15 -13.93 7.90
CA ASP A 73 -7.40 -14.39 8.49
C ASP A 73 -7.75 -13.60 9.75
N ASN A 74 -6.73 -13.17 10.51
CA ASN A 74 -6.90 -12.42 11.75
C ASN A 74 -6.77 -10.89 11.59
N ARG A 75 -6.67 -10.37 10.36
CA ARG A 75 -6.49 -8.92 10.09
C ARG A 75 -7.51 -8.05 10.84
N GLU A 76 -8.78 -8.45 10.80
CA GLU A 76 -9.87 -7.69 11.42
C GLU A 76 -9.74 -7.62 12.95
N LEU A 77 -9.35 -8.74 13.58
CA LEU A 77 -9.12 -8.86 15.01
C LEU A 77 -7.90 -8.04 15.45
N PHE A 78 -6.83 -8.07 14.66
CA PHE A 78 -5.59 -7.33 14.92
C PHE A 78 -5.81 -5.81 14.95
N MET A 79 -6.67 -5.32 14.05
CA MET A 79 -6.90 -3.89 13.87
C MET A 79 -8.18 -3.39 14.57
N GLU A 80 -8.85 -4.23 15.36
CA GLU A 80 -10.11 -3.89 16.05
C GLU A 80 -9.95 -2.72 17.04
N ASN A 81 -8.86 -2.74 17.82
CA ASN A 81 -8.60 -1.75 18.87
C ASN A 81 -7.72 -0.59 18.40
N GLN A 82 -7.46 -0.50 17.08
CA GLN A 82 -6.69 0.61 16.53
C GLN A 82 -7.51 1.90 16.69
N PRO A 83 -7.00 2.93 17.40
CA PRO A 83 -7.72 4.18 17.55
C PRO A 83 -8.02 4.76 16.17
N VAL A 84 -9.28 5.18 15.96
CA VAL A 84 -9.73 5.79 14.70
C VAL A 84 -9.09 7.16 14.58
N ASN A 85 -7.82 7.18 14.19
CA ASN A 85 -7.16 8.39 13.75
C ASN A 85 -7.64 8.63 12.32
N THR A 86 -8.54 9.61 12.18
CA THR A 86 -8.96 10.19 10.90
C THR A 86 -7.80 10.97 10.29
N VAL A 87 -6.69 10.30 10.00
CA VAL A 87 -5.60 10.91 9.23
C VAL A 87 -5.98 10.80 7.77
N THR A 88 -6.57 11.91 7.32
CA THR A 88 -6.74 12.30 5.93
C THR A 88 -5.58 11.79 5.07
N VAL A 89 -5.93 11.15 3.96
CA VAL A 89 -5.04 10.83 2.84
C VAL A 89 -4.33 12.11 2.40
N LEU A 90 -3.19 12.44 3.01
CA LEU A 90 -2.31 13.50 2.56
C LEU A 90 -1.07 12.83 1.96
N ASN A 91 -1.26 12.18 0.81
CA ASN A 91 -0.14 11.97 -0.09
C ASN A 91 -0.63 12.16 -1.53
N ASN A 92 -0.13 13.26 -2.11
CA ASN A 92 0.00 13.54 -3.53
C ASN A 92 -1.08 14.36 -4.27
N CYS A 93 -1.18 15.65 -3.91
CA CYS A 93 -1.58 16.71 -4.84
C CYS A 93 -0.60 17.89 -4.71
N ILE A 94 0.58 17.81 -5.30
CA ILE A 94 1.35 19.02 -5.63
C ILE A 94 0.70 19.57 -6.90
N SER A 95 -0.20 20.53 -6.76
CA SER A 95 -0.53 21.48 -7.82
C SER A 95 -0.02 22.84 -7.38
N ALA A 96 1.08 23.25 -7.99
CA ALA A 96 1.47 24.65 -8.04
C ALA A 96 0.43 25.40 -8.90
N GLY A 97 -0.14 26.48 -8.38
CA GLY A 97 -1.06 27.33 -9.13
C GLY A 97 -1.82 28.36 -8.28
N HIS A 98 -1.16 29.49 -8.03
CA HIS A 98 -1.63 30.89 -7.86
C HIS A 98 -3.00 31.23 -7.22
N PRO A 99 -3.08 32.30 -6.39
CA PRO A 99 -4.32 32.75 -5.75
C PRO A 99 -5.20 33.59 -6.70
N ASP A 100 -6.50 33.32 -6.75
CA ASP A 100 -7.47 34.39 -6.99
C ASP A 100 -8.85 34.06 -6.39
N THR A 101 -9.65 35.10 -6.31
CA THR A 101 -10.61 35.49 -5.28
C THR A 101 -12.05 35.00 -5.55
N ALA A 102 -12.88 35.01 -4.50
CA ALA A 102 -14.37 35.06 -4.48
C ALA A 102 -15.20 33.75 -4.28
N GLN A 103 -15.64 33.53 -3.02
CA GLN A 103 -17.05 33.48 -2.47
C GLN A 103 -18.24 32.89 -3.30
N PRO A 104 -19.35 32.42 -2.67
CA PRO A 104 -19.67 30.99 -2.52
C PRO A 104 -21.04 30.56 -3.12
N SER A 105 -21.23 29.26 -3.44
CA SER A 105 -22.58 28.66 -3.50
C SER A 105 -22.58 27.13 -3.49
N LYS A 106 -23.71 26.56 -3.02
CA LYS A 106 -23.98 25.15 -2.70
C LYS A 106 -24.29 24.29 -3.94
N LYS A 107 -23.83 23.02 -3.93
CA LYS A 107 -24.58 21.74 -4.17
C LYS A 107 -23.81 20.71 -5.00
N LYS A 108 -23.78 19.49 -4.44
CA LYS A 108 -23.58 18.13 -5.02
C LYS A 108 -23.19 18.05 -6.51
N GLU A 109 -22.01 17.49 -6.78
CA GLU A 109 -21.67 16.97 -8.11
C GLU A 109 -21.14 15.53 -8.07
N LYS A 110 -21.79 14.73 -8.92
CA LYS A 110 -21.52 13.35 -9.28
C LYS A 110 -20.25 13.35 -10.12
N LYS A 111 -19.14 12.77 -9.62
CA LYS A 111 -17.91 12.64 -10.44
C LYS A 111 -18.18 11.68 -11.60
N GLU A 112 -18.38 12.30 -12.75
CA GLU A 112 -18.47 11.72 -14.08
C GLU A 112 -17.25 10.83 -14.35
N GLN A 113 -17.45 9.50 -14.29
CA GLN A 113 -16.43 8.56 -14.79
C GLN A 113 -16.41 8.66 -16.30
N LEU A 114 -15.45 9.40 -16.84
CA LEU A 114 -15.16 9.40 -18.26
C LEU A 114 -14.82 7.98 -18.71
N SER A 115 -15.58 7.47 -19.67
CA SER A 115 -15.42 6.15 -20.27
C SER A 115 -14.04 6.02 -20.94
N LYS A 116 -13.51 4.79 -21.01
CA LYS A 116 -12.22 4.46 -21.68
C LYS A 116 -12.07 5.13 -23.05
N THR A 117 -13.16 5.26 -23.80
CA THR A 117 -13.19 5.90 -25.12
C THR A 117 -12.94 7.42 -25.06
N GLN A 118 -13.43 8.11 -24.03
CA GLN A 118 -13.21 9.55 -23.85
C GLN A 118 -11.77 9.85 -23.46
N LYS A 119 -11.14 8.99 -22.66
CA LYS A 119 -9.71 9.10 -22.32
C LYS A 119 -8.81 8.90 -23.55
N ARG A 120 -9.11 7.93 -24.41
CA ARG A 120 -8.36 7.69 -25.66
C ARG A 120 -8.42 8.90 -26.61
N LYS A 121 -9.60 9.50 -26.76
CA LYS A 121 -9.83 10.65 -27.65
C LYS A 121 -9.06 11.93 -27.23
N LEU A 122 -8.70 12.05 -25.94
CA LEU A 122 -7.86 13.13 -25.43
C LEU A 122 -6.37 12.86 -25.62
N ALA A 123 -5.93 11.60 -25.59
CA ALA A 123 -4.53 11.22 -25.81
C ALA A 123 -4.10 11.34 -27.29
N ASP A 124 -5.03 11.20 -28.24
CA ASP A 124 -4.75 11.35 -29.68
C ASP A 124 -4.63 12.82 -30.14
N LYS A 125 -4.77 13.78 -29.21
CA LYS A 125 -4.70 15.21 -29.53
C LYS A 125 -3.24 15.62 -29.66
N THR A 126 -2.73 15.46 -30.87
CA THR A 126 -1.42 15.91 -31.30
C THR A 126 -1.28 17.42 -31.05
N ASP A 127 -0.16 17.84 -30.47
CA ASP A 127 0.13 19.26 -30.26
C ASP A 127 0.01 20.04 -31.59
N HIS A 128 -0.29 21.35 -31.52
CA HIS A 128 -0.46 22.26 -32.66
C HIS A 128 0.74 22.36 -33.63
N LYS A 129 1.77 21.52 -33.47
CA LYS A 129 2.96 21.40 -34.31
C LYS A 129 3.14 20.02 -34.96
N GLY A 130 2.27 19.04 -34.69
CA GLY A 130 2.34 17.72 -35.31
C GLY A 130 3.35 16.75 -34.70
N GLU A 131 4.03 17.11 -33.60
CA GLU A 131 5.07 16.29 -32.99
C GLU A 131 4.51 15.40 -31.87
N LEU A 132 4.89 14.13 -31.89
CA LEU A 132 4.55 13.16 -30.85
C LEU A 132 5.38 13.45 -29.59
N PRO A 133 4.81 13.26 -28.38
CA PRO A 133 5.52 13.53 -27.14
C PRO A 133 6.83 12.74 -27.05
N ARG A 134 7.87 13.41 -26.52
CA ARG A 134 9.17 12.78 -26.22
C ARG A 134 8.94 11.52 -25.38
N GLY A 135 9.58 10.41 -25.78
CA GLY A 135 9.39 9.10 -25.15
C GLY A 135 8.35 8.19 -25.80
N TRP A 136 7.70 8.60 -26.91
CA TRP A 136 6.81 7.71 -27.68
C TRP A 136 7.53 6.49 -28.30
N ASN A 137 8.80 6.67 -28.66
CA ASN A 137 9.70 5.61 -29.11
C ASN A 137 10.75 5.37 -28.01
N TRP A 138 10.48 4.41 -27.12
CA TRP A 138 11.50 3.89 -26.22
C TRP A 138 12.16 2.70 -26.93
N VAL A 139 13.42 2.88 -27.34
CA VAL A 139 14.23 1.80 -27.89
C VAL A 139 14.87 1.06 -26.72
N ASP A 140 14.71 -0.26 -26.67
CA ASP A 140 15.34 -1.11 -25.67
C ASP A 140 16.84 -1.27 -26.00
N VAL A 141 17.73 -0.89 -25.09
CA VAL A 141 19.18 -0.99 -25.29
C VAL A 141 19.68 -2.24 -24.58
N ILE A 142 19.63 -3.37 -25.27
CA ILE A 142 20.27 -4.60 -24.80
C ILE A 142 21.76 -4.52 -25.17
N LYS A 143 22.64 -4.41 -24.15
CA LYS A 143 24.08 -4.66 -24.33
C LYS A 143 24.36 -6.15 -24.16
N VAL A 144 24.83 -6.78 -25.23
CA VAL A 144 25.41 -8.13 -25.18
C VAL A 144 26.93 -7.97 -25.09
N THR A 145 27.52 -8.24 -23.93
CA THR A 145 28.93 -8.61 -23.81
C THR A 145 29.11 -9.45 -22.55
#